data_AF-A0A8T6ZMQ2-F1
#
_entry.id   AF-A0A8T6ZMQ2-F1
#
_cell.length_a   1.000
_cell.length_b   1.000
_cell.length_c   1.000
_cell.angle_alpha   90.00
_cell.angle_beta   90.00
_cell.angle_gamma   90.00
#
_symmetry.space_group_name_H-M   'P 1'
#
loop_
_entity.id
_entity.type
_entity.pdbx_description
1 polymer ?
#
loop_
_entity_poly.entity_id
_entity_poly.type
_entity_poly.pdbx_seq_one_letter_code
_entity_poly.pdbx_strand_id
1 'polypeptide(L)' 'MSALVSMIATIQTIGISEGFIGTWSRAWAASWIVAFPALMIVVPLVRRLVAIISRPE' A
#
# COMPACT_ATOMS: atom_id res chain seq x y z
N MET A 1 -1.63 3.34 4.54
CA MET A 1 -0.84 4.27 5.38
C MET A 1 0.22 3.46 6.13
N SER A 2 1.49 3.83 5.95
CA SER A 2 2.60 3.66 6.92
C SER A 2 3.25 2.31 7.22
N ALA A 3 3.18 1.28 6.36
CA ALA A 3 4.10 0.13 6.45
C ALA A 3 5.38 0.35 5.62
N LEU A 4 5.23 0.88 4.41
CA LEU A 4 6.32 1.17 3.49
C LEU A 4 7.29 2.24 3.99
N VAL A 5 6.76 3.30 4.60
CA VAL A 5 7.56 4.40 5.15
C VAL A 5 8.34 3.93 6.40
N SER A 6 7.77 3.03 7.20
CA SER A 6 8.42 2.45 8.37
C SER A 6 9.52 1.44 7.97
N MET A 7 9.27 0.62 6.95
CA MET A 7 10.24 -0.32 6.40
C MET A 7 11.47 0.39 5.81
N ILE A 8 11.26 1.49 5.08
CA ILE A 8 12.35 2.34 4.54
C ILE A 8 13.18 3.00 5.67
N ALA A 9 12.53 3.42 6.76
CA ALA A 9 13.23 3.98 7.92
C ALA A 9 14.06 2.94 8.70
N THR A 10 13.59 1.68 8.79
CA THR A 10 14.32 0.57 9.43
C THR A 10 15.54 0.11 8.61
N ILE A 11 15.46 0.16 7.28
CA ILE A 11 16.58 -0.16 6.38
C ILE A 11 17.73 0.83 6.54
N GLN A 12 17.40 2.12 6.72
CA GLN A 12 18.38 3.20 6.88
C GLN A 12 19.11 3.15 8.23
N THR A 13 18.55 2.49 9.24
CA THR A 13 19.07 2.46 10.62
C THR A 13 19.93 1.24 10.94
N ILE A 14 19.74 0.09 10.26
CA ILE A 14 20.42 -1.19 10.59
C ILE A 14 21.44 -1.60 9.50
N GLY A 15 21.34 -1.05 8.28
CA GLY A 15 22.23 -1.34 7.16
C GLY A 15 21.74 -2.47 6.24
N ILE A 16 22.15 -2.38 4.97
CA ILE A 16 21.72 -3.26 3.87
C ILE A 16 22.54 -4.55 3.91
N SER A 17 21.96 -5.66 4.37
CA SER A 17 22.60 -6.98 4.24
C SER A 17 22.51 -7.51 2.80
N GLU A 18 23.49 -8.33 2.41
CA GLU A 18 23.55 -8.98 1.08
C GLU A 18 22.31 -9.88 0.88
N GLY A 19 21.29 -9.37 0.19
CA GLY A 19 20.01 -10.06 -0.05
C GLY A 19 18.77 -9.27 0.40
N PHE A 20 18.97 -8.21 1.17
CA PHE A 20 17.91 -7.34 1.66
C PHE A 20 17.12 -6.69 0.50
N ILE A 21 17.83 -6.06 -0.44
CA ILE A 21 17.22 -5.34 -1.57
C ILE A 21 16.37 -6.28 -2.45
N GLY A 22 16.85 -7.50 -2.71
CA GLY A 22 16.13 -8.49 -3.52
C GLY A 22 14.84 -8.96 -2.86
N THR A 23 14.89 -9.24 -1.56
CA THR A 23 13.71 -9.70 -0.80
C THR A 23 12.70 -8.57 -0.59
N TRP A 24 13.18 -7.37 -0.27
CA TRP A 24 12.36 -6.18 -0.06
C TRP A 24 11.63 -5.72 -1.33
N SER A 25 12.34 -5.62 -2.46
CA SER A 25 11.74 -5.22 -3.73
C SER A 25 10.68 -6.22 -4.20
N ARG A 26 10.89 -7.52 -4.00
CA ARG A 26 9.91 -8.57 -4.33
C ARG A 26 8.68 -8.52 -3.43
N ALA A 27 8.86 -8.32 -2.12
CA ALA A 27 7.75 -8.16 -1.18
C ALA A 27 6.94 -6.88 -1.45
N TRP A 28 7.62 -5.78 -1.78
CA TRP A 28 6.98 -4.52 -2.18
C TRP A 28 6.18 -4.68 -3.48
N ALA A 29 6.78 -5.26 -4.52
CA ALA A 29 6.13 -5.47 -5.81
C ALA A 29 4.91 -6.39 -5.67
N ALA A 30 5.00 -7.46 -4.88
CA ALA A 30 3.88 -8.34 -4.59
C ALA A 30 2.73 -7.61 -3.87
N SER A 31 3.04 -6.79 -2.86
CA SER A 31 2.03 -5.94 -2.21
C SER A 31 1.39 -4.96 -3.18
N TRP A 32 2.15 -4.43 -4.15
CA TRP A 32 1.67 -3.47 -5.13
C TRP A 32 0.71 -4.11 -6.14
N ILE A 33 1.05 -5.31 -6.62
CA ILE A 33 0.20 -6.10 -7.53
C ILE A 33 -1.14 -6.46 -6.89
N VAL A 34 -1.22 -6.63 -5.57
CA VAL A 34 -2.49 -6.90 -4.87
C VAL A 34 -3.23 -5.60 -4.55
N ALA A 35 -2.52 -4.57 -4.08
CA ALA A 35 -3.13 -3.31 -3.70
C ALA A 35 -3.74 -2.55 -4.88
N PHE A 36 -3.10 -2.58 -6.05
CA PHE A 36 -3.58 -1.87 -7.24
C PHE A 36 -4.97 -2.32 -7.71
N PRO A 37 -5.23 -3.61 -8.00
CA PRO A 37 -6.56 -4.09 -8.39
C PRO A 37 -7.56 -3.94 -7.25
N ALA A 38 -7.13 -4.14 -5.99
CA ALA A 38 -8.00 -3.90 -4.83
C ALA A 38 -8.48 -2.45 -4.79
N LEU A 39 -7.59 -1.46 -5.00
CA LEU A 39 -7.97 -0.05 -5.07
C LEU A 39 -8.88 0.25 -6.26
N MET A 40 -8.63 -0.34 -7.44
CA MET A 40 -9.51 -0.14 -8.60
C MET A 40 -10.96 -0.58 -8.32
N ILE A 41 -11.16 -1.60 -7.47
CA ILE A 41 -12.50 -2.08 -7.09
C ILE A 41 -13.06 -1.30 -5.89
N VAL A 42 -12.23 -1.05 -4.87
CA VAL A 42 -12.67 -0.42 -3.62
C VAL A 42 -12.94 1.07 -3.79
N VAL A 43 -12.17 1.79 -4.60
CA VAL A 43 -12.38 3.24 -4.85
C VAL A 43 -13.77 3.55 -5.40
N PRO A 44 -14.28 2.92 -6.48
CA PRO A 44 -15.63 3.21 -6.96
C PRO A 44 -16.70 2.77 -5.96
N LEU A 45 -16.47 1.70 -5.19
CA LEU A 45 -17.39 1.27 -4.13
C LEU A 45 -17.49 2.32 -3.03
N VAL A 46 -16.36 2.80 -2.52
CA VAL A 46 -16.30 3.87 -1.52
C VAL A 46 -16.97 5.13 -2.05
N ARG A 47 -16.73 5.51 -3.32
CA ARG A 47 -17.40 6.68 -3.93
C ARG A 47 -18.92 6.51 -3.98
N ARG A 48 -19.44 5.31 -4.27
CA ARG A 48 -20.89 5.03 -4.24
C ARG A 48 -21.44 5.13 -2.82
N LEU A 49 -20.76 4.56 -1.84
CA LEU A 49 -21.19 4.60 -0.43
C LEU A 49 -21.21 6.03 0.10
N VAL A 50 -20.14 6.79 -0.16
CA VAL A 50 -20.08 8.21 0.19
C VAL A 50 -21.22 8.96 -0.49
N ALA A 51 -21.49 8.74 -1.78
CA ALA A 51 -22.59 9.41 -2.49
C ALA A 51 -23.99 9.02 -1.99
N ILE A 52 -24.17 7.87 -1.33
CA ILE A 52 -25.43 7.49 -0.68
C ILE A 52 -25.55 8.19 0.67
N ILE A 53 -24.48 8.20 1.46
CA ILE A 53 -24.45 8.77 2.82
C ILE A 53 -24.48 10.30 2.78
N SER A 54 -23.78 10.90 1.82
CA SER A 54 -23.66 12.35 1.68
C SER A 54 -24.79 12.97 0.86
N ARG A 55 -25.87 12.23 0.57
CA ARG A 55 -27.07 12.85 -0.01
C ARG A 55 -27.56 13.87 1.01
N PRO A 56 -27.41 15.18 0.74
CA PRO A 56 -27.98 16.16 1.61
C PRO A 56 -29.49 16.09 1.38
N GLU A 57 -30.23 15.91 2.47
CA GLU A 57 -31.67 16.15 2.51
C GLU A 57 -32.03 17.59 2.15
#